data_AF-R7MVB5-F1
#
_entry.id   AF-R7MVB5-F1
#
_cell.length_a   1.000
_cell.length_b   1.000
_cell.length_c   1.000
_cell.angle_alpha   90.00
_cell.angle_beta   90.00
_cell.angle_gamma   90.00
#
_symmetry.space_group_name_H-M   'P 1'
#
loop_
_entity.id
_entity.type
_entity.pdbx_description
1 polymer ?
#
loop_
_entity_poly.entity_id
_entity_poly.type
_entity_poly.pdbx_seq_one_letter_code
_entity_poly.pdbx_strand_id
1 'polypeptide(L)'
;MSPQITTYSGKHFDITHPNPEAICIEDIAHALSLICRGNGHVTTFYSVGQHCLQCAKEARARNLPSHLVLAALLHDATECYMSDVPRPMKQLMPIYRQTEARLLDVIYEKFLGQPLTAEETRLLKDIDNAFLWYDLTYLLQDKPDSAQPQVHCLPNYEPRPFADVEAEYLQCYRKCQEGKSWI
;
A
#
# COMPACT_ATOMS: atom_id res chain seq x y z
N MET A 1 24.45 13.61 -9.93
CA MET A 1 23.03 14.03 -10.01
C MET A 1 22.30 13.34 -8.87
N SER A 2 21.40 14.03 -8.16
CA SER A 2 20.53 13.37 -7.18
C SER A 2 19.60 12.39 -7.93
N PRO A 3 19.33 11.19 -7.39
CA PRO A 3 18.48 10.19 -8.03
C PRO A 3 17.00 10.60 -7.91
N GLN A 4 16.56 11.51 -8.80
CA GLN A 4 15.21 12.04 -8.82
C GLN A 4 14.34 11.38 -9.89
N ILE A 5 13.07 11.17 -9.56
CA ILE A 5 12.01 10.85 -10.52
C ILE A 5 11.06 12.04 -10.65
N THR A 6 10.27 12.08 -11.73
CA THR A 6 9.17 13.02 -11.90
C THR A 6 7.85 12.30 -11.66
N THR A 7 7.01 12.81 -10.76
CA THR A 7 5.72 12.19 -10.40
C THR A 7 4.61 12.57 -11.38
N TYR A 8 3.44 11.96 -11.23
CA TYR A 8 2.26 12.23 -12.06
C TYR A 8 1.84 13.70 -12.03
N SER A 9 1.86 14.34 -10.87
CA SER A 9 1.58 15.77 -10.69
C SER A 9 2.74 16.69 -11.14
N GLY A 10 3.84 16.13 -11.66
CA GLY A 10 4.99 16.88 -12.15
C GLY A 10 6.00 17.28 -11.06
N LYS A 11 5.93 16.70 -9.86
CA LYS A 11 6.90 16.99 -8.78
C LYS A 11 8.18 16.18 -8.99
N HIS A 12 9.32 16.75 -8.59
CA HIS A 12 10.58 16.01 -8.54
C HIS A 12 10.75 15.38 -7.15
N PHE A 13 10.90 14.05 -7.12
CA PHE A 13 11.01 13.28 -5.89
C PHE A 13 12.40 12.61 -5.79
N ASP A 14 13.16 12.95 -4.76
CA ASP A 14 14.43 12.31 -4.41
C ASP A 14 14.18 11.13 -3.47
N ILE A 15 14.39 9.91 -3.98
CA ILE A 15 14.16 8.66 -3.22
C ILE A 15 15.13 8.53 -2.03
N THR A 16 16.32 9.13 -2.13
CA THR A 16 17.35 9.07 -1.07
C THR A 16 17.12 10.12 0.01
N HIS A 17 16.43 11.22 -0.29
CA HIS A 17 16.12 12.28 0.67
C HIS A 17 14.66 12.75 0.47
N PRO A 18 13.68 11.93 0.91
CA PRO A 18 12.28 12.22 0.64
C PRO A 18 11.85 13.51 1.36
N ASN A 19 11.42 14.49 0.58
CA ASN A 19 10.78 15.70 1.09
C ASN A 19 9.29 15.43 1.32
N PRO A 20 8.76 15.55 2.57
CA PRO A 20 7.35 15.35 2.86
C PRO A 20 6.43 16.20 1.97
N GLU A 21 6.82 17.42 1.61
CA GLU A 21 6.02 18.33 0.77
C GLU A 21 5.92 17.88 -0.70
N ALA A 22 6.83 17.00 -1.13
CA ALA A 22 6.80 16.40 -2.47
C ALA A 22 5.92 15.13 -2.52
N ILE A 23 5.48 14.61 -1.38
CA ILE A 23 4.62 13.43 -1.30
C ILE A 23 3.16 13.88 -1.36
N CYS A 24 2.39 13.37 -2.32
CA CYS A 24 1.00 13.75 -2.54
C CYS A 24 0.13 12.52 -2.72
N ILE A 25 -1.08 12.57 -2.16
CA ILE A 25 -1.98 11.41 -2.17
C ILE A 25 -2.48 11.10 -3.58
N GLU A 26 -2.58 12.12 -4.43
CA GLU A 26 -2.95 12.00 -5.84
C GLU A 26 -1.90 11.22 -6.63
N ASP A 27 -0.60 11.49 -6.40
CA ASP A 27 0.49 10.74 -7.04
C ASP A 27 0.46 9.27 -6.61
N ILE A 28 0.26 9.01 -5.31
CA ILE A 28 0.16 7.66 -4.76
C ILE A 28 -1.04 6.92 -5.37
N ALA A 29 -2.24 7.50 -5.28
CA ALA A 29 -3.45 6.87 -5.80
C ALA A 29 -3.34 6.56 -7.30
N HIS A 30 -2.80 7.50 -8.08
CA HIS A 30 -2.60 7.34 -9.50
C HIS A 30 -1.61 6.21 -9.80
N ALA A 31 -0.39 6.28 -9.27
CA ALA A 31 0.65 5.29 -9.54
C ALA A 31 0.23 3.89 -9.08
N LEU A 32 -0.30 3.76 -7.86
CA LEU A 32 -0.73 2.46 -7.33
C LEU A 32 -1.90 1.86 -8.12
N SER A 33 -2.75 2.66 -8.77
CA SER A 33 -3.81 2.14 -9.64
C SER A 33 -3.25 1.46 -10.92
N LEU A 34 -2.04 1.84 -11.34
CA LEU A 34 -1.36 1.39 -12.55
C LEU A 34 -0.34 0.28 -12.29
N ILE A 35 0.27 0.24 -11.11
CA ILE A 35 1.29 -0.76 -10.76
C ILE A 35 0.61 -2.10 -10.52
N CYS A 36 0.95 -3.10 -11.32
CA CYS A 36 0.47 -4.47 -11.20
C CYS A 36 1.23 -5.21 -10.09
N ARG A 37 0.51 -5.95 -9.23
CA ARG A 37 1.13 -6.80 -8.22
C ARG A 37 1.89 -7.99 -8.83
N GLY A 38 2.85 -8.48 -8.06
CA GLY A 38 3.63 -9.67 -8.42
C GLY A 38 4.49 -9.45 -9.65
N ASN A 39 4.87 -8.19 -9.91
CA ASN A 39 5.61 -7.80 -11.12
C ASN A 39 4.94 -8.28 -12.42
N GLY A 40 3.61 -8.31 -12.45
CA GLY A 40 2.83 -8.70 -13.64
C GLY A 40 2.74 -10.22 -13.91
N HIS A 41 3.31 -11.08 -13.06
CA HIS A 41 3.23 -12.54 -13.22
C HIS A 41 1.92 -13.16 -12.71
N VAL A 42 0.87 -12.35 -12.59
CA VAL A 42 -0.45 -12.75 -12.11
C VAL A 42 -1.36 -13.17 -13.27
N THR A 43 -2.25 -14.12 -13.02
CA THR A 43 -3.21 -14.64 -14.02
C THR A 43 -4.24 -13.61 -14.48
N THR A 44 -4.46 -12.56 -13.69
CA THR A 44 -5.38 -11.46 -13.97
C THR A 44 -4.79 -10.19 -13.38
N PHE A 45 -4.92 -9.06 -14.09
CA PHE A 45 -4.40 -7.78 -13.60
C PHE A 45 -5.04 -7.43 -12.26
N TYR A 46 -4.20 -7.15 -11.27
CA TYR A 46 -4.60 -6.72 -9.94
C TYR A 46 -3.58 -5.68 -9.48
N SER A 47 -4.03 -4.43 -9.31
CA SER A 47 -3.13 -3.35 -8.98
C SER A 47 -2.77 -3.31 -7.48
N VAL A 48 -1.64 -2.68 -7.16
CA VAL A 48 -1.26 -2.39 -5.78
C VAL A 48 -2.34 -1.54 -5.09
N GLY A 49 -3.00 -0.65 -5.85
CA GLY A 49 -4.13 0.14 -5.37
C GLY A 49 -5.34 -0.73 -4.97
N GLN A 50 -5.67 -1.77 -5.74
CA GLN A 50 -6.72 -2.73 -5.36
C GLN A 50 -6.37 -3.47 -4.06
N HIS A 51 -5.12 -3.91 -3.91
CA HIS A 51 -4.62 -4.54 -2.69
C HIS A 51 -4.70 -3.61 -1.47
N CYS A 52 -4.23 -2.37 -1.60
CA CYS A 52 -4.33 -1.37 -0.53
C CYS A 52 -5.78 -1.12 -0.09
N LEU A 53 -6.70 -1.02 -1.05
CA LEU A 53 -8.14 -0.91 -0.77
C LEU A 53 -8.70 -2.15 -0.07
N GLN A 54 -8.23 -3.34 -0.44
CA GLN A 54 -8.61 -4.60 0.20
C GLN A 54 -8.12 -4.65 1.66
N CYS A 55 -6.87 -4.27 1.93
CA CYS A 55 -6.32 -4.14 3.27
C CYS A 55 -7.10 -3.12 4.12
N ALA A 56 -7.45 -1.96 3.54
CA ALA A 56 -8.25 -0.95 4.23
C ALA A 56 -9.68 -1.43 4.53
N LYS A 57 -10.32 -2.18 3.62
CA LYS A 57 -11.64 -2.80 3.84
C LYS A 57 -11.58 -3.82 4.98
N GLU A 58 -10.55 -4.64 5.05
CA GLU A 58 -10.35 -5.61 6.13
C GLU A 58 -10.14 -4.92 7.47
N ALA A 59 -9.27 -3.90 7.52
CA ALA A 59 -9.06 -3.10 8.72
C ALA A 59 -10.38 -2.49 9.23
N ARG A 60 -11.20 -1.95 8.32
CA ARG A 60 -12.52 -1.42 8.67
C ARG A 60 -13.48 -2.51 9.16
N ALA A 61 -13.51 -3.67 8.49
CA ALA A 61 -14.36 -4.80 8.88
C ALA A 61 -13.96 -5.41 10.23
N ARG A 62 -12.70 -5.29 10.63
CA ARG A 62 -12.19 -5.59 11.98
C ARG A 62 -12.55 -4.52 13.03
N ASN A 63 -13.30 -3.47 12.66
CA ASN A 63 -13.62 -2.31 13.49
C ASN A 63 -12.37 -1.60 14.04
N LEU A 64 -11.28 -1.56 13.27
CA LEU A 64 -10.09 -0.81 13.67
C LEU A 64 -10.33 0.71 13.59
N PRO A 65 -9.64 1.51 14.42
CA PRO A 65 -9.69 2.97 14.36
C PRO A 65 -9.35 3.53 12.97
N SER A 66 -9.89 4.70 12.63
CA SER A 66 -9.72 5.34 11.32
C SER A 66 -8.25 5.55 10.92
N HIS A 67 -7.34 5.79 11.87
CA HIS A 67 -5.91 5.94 11.59
C HIS A 67 -5.27 4.62 11.15
N LEU A 68 -5.72 3.47 11.68
CA LEU A 68 -5.26 2.15 11.23
C LEU A 68 -5.87 1.74 9.90
N VAL A 69 -7.10 2.15 9.61
CA VAL A 69 -7.68 1.98 8.27
C VAL A 69 -6.89 2.78 7.24
N LEU A 70 -6.48 4.01 7.58
CA LEU A 70 -5.64 4.84 6.73
C LEU A 70 -4.22 4.27 6.59
N ALA A 71 -3.63 3.77 7.67
CA ALA A 71 -2.33 3.11 7.62
C ALA A 71 -2.37 1.86 6.73
N ALA A 72 -3.43 1.05 6.81
CA ALA A 72 -3.65 -0.08 5.91
C ALA A 72 -3.80 0.36 4.43
N LEU A 73 -4.41 1.51 4.16
CA LEU A 73 -4.49 2.06 2.81
C LEU A 73 -3.11 2.50 2.28
N LEU A 74 -2.24 3.00 3.16
CA LEU A 74 -0.94 3.60 2.82
C LEU A 74 0.25 2.63 2.92
N HIS A 75 0.05 1.38 3.34
CA HIS A 75 1.16 0.47 3.67
C HIS A 75 2.13 0.21 2.50
N ASP A 76 1.62 0.17 1.26
CA ASP A 76 2.43 0.03 0.03
C ASP A 76 2.59 1.38 -0.71
N ALA A 77 2.32 2.52 -0.07
CA ALA A 77 2.43 3.84 -0.72
C ALA A 77 3.85 4.18 -1.20
N THR A 78 4.87 3.55 -0.63
CA THR A 78 6.26 3.65 -1.09
C THR A 78 6.45 3.17 -2.53
N GLU A 79 5.63 2.23 -2.99
CA GLU A 79 5.73 1.63 -4.32
C GLU A 79 5.38 2.61 -5.44
N CYS A 80 4.65 3.69 -5.13
CA CYS A 80 4.49 4.85 -6.02
C CYS A 80 5.84 5.42 -6.48
N TYR A 81 6.87 5.34 -5.63
CA TYR A 81 8.19 5.91 -5.88
C TYR A 81 9.26 4.84 -6.15
N MET A 82 9.03 3.62 -5.68
CA MET A 82 10.03 2.55 -5.66
C MET A 82 9.66 1.29 -6.48
N SER A 83 8.46 1.26 -7.07
CA SER A 83 7.84 0.10 -7.74
C SER A 83 7.45 -1.04 -6.78
N ASP A 84 6.51 -1.89 -7.21
CA ASP A 84 6.30 -3.21 -6.58
C ASP A 84 7.50 -4.10 -6.90
N VAL A 85 8.07 -4.73 -5.86
CA VAL A 85 9.18 -5.67 -5.99
C VAL A 85 8.80 -6.96 -5.27
N PRO A 86 8.78 -8.13 -5.95
CA PRO A 86 8.40 -9.38 -5.31
C PRO A 86 9.22 -9.66 -4.05
N ARG A 87 8.54 -10.10 -2.99
CA ARG A 87 9.11 -10.30 -1.65
C ARG A 87 10.42 -11.11 -1.61
N PRO A 88 10.61 -12.21 -2.39
CA PRO A 88 11.89 -12.93 -2.44
C PRO A 88 13.04 -12.06 -2.95
N MET A 89 12.78 -11.18 -3.92
CA MET A 89 13.78 -10.26 -4.46
C MET A 89 14.11 -9.15 -3.46
N LYS A 90 13.11 -8.57 -2.77
CA LYS A 90 13.34 -7.57 -1.70
C LYS A 90 14.31 -8.09 -0.62
N GLN A 91 14.31 -9.39 -0.31
CA GLN A 91 15.24 -9.99 0.69
C GLN A 91 16.72 -9.88 0.30
N LEU A 92 17.01 -9.89 -0.99
CA LEU A 92 18.37 -9.77 -1.55
C LEU A 92 18.81 -8.30 -1.68
N MET A 93 17.94 -7.35 -1.36
CA MET A 93 18.15 -5.90 -1.58
C MET A 93 18.10 -5.13 -0.25
N PRO A 94 19.15 -5.18 0.59
CA PRO A 94 19.15 -4.54 1.91
C PRO A 94 18.96 -3.02 1.85
N ILE A 95 19.58 -2.35 0.87
CA ILE A 95 19.42 -0.90 0.68
C ILE A 95 17.97 -0.55 0.34
N TYR A 96 17.35 -1.31 -0.57
CA TYR A 96 15.94 -1.11 -0.93
C TYR A 96 15.04 -1.18 0.30
N ARG A 97 15.17 -2.24 1.12
CA ARG A 97 14.35 -2.42 2.33
C ARG A 97 14.55 -1.28 3.34
N GLN A 98 15.79 -0.81 3.52
CA GLN A 98 16.08 0.30 4.42
C GLN A 98 15.49 1.62 3.90
N THR A 99 15.61 1.88 2.60
CA THR A 99 15.05 3.07 1.95
C THR A 99 13.52 3.06 1.99
N GLU A 100 12.90 1.91 1.71
CA GLU A 100 11.45 1.69 1.76
C GLU A 100 10.90 1.91 3.17
N ALA A 101 11.53 1.30 4.19
CA ALA A 101 11.11 1.48 5.59
C ALA A 101 11.14 2.95 6.01
N ARG A 102 12.25 3.66 5.74
CA ARG A 102 12.37 5.09 6.06
C ARG A 102 11.38 5.96 5.28
N LEU A 103 11.10 5.62 4.02
CA LEU A 103 10.10 6.34 3.23
C LEU A 103 8.70 6.13 3.78
N LEU A 104 8.37 4.90 4.19
CA LEU A 104 7.09 4.58 4.80
C LEU A 104 6.89 5.37 6.10
N ASP A 105 7.93 5.49 6.93
CA ASP A 105 7.89 6.33 8.14
C ASP A 105 7.55 7.79 7.81
N VAL A 106 8.16 8.36 6.76
CA VAL A 106 7.88 9.74 6.31
C VAL A 106 6.44 9.88 5.80
N ILE A 107 5.94 8.88 5.07
CA ILE A 107 4.55 8.85 4.57
C ILE A 107 3.56 8.79 5.75
N TYR A 108 3.81 7.92 6.72
CA TYR A 108 2.97 7.81 7.92
C TYR A 108 3.01 9.07 8.76
N GLU A 109 4.18 9.66 9.02
CA GLU A 109 4.28 10.93 9.73
C GLU A 109 3.46 12.02 9.03
N LYS A 110 3.57 12.13 7.69
CA LYS A 110 2.82 13.12 6.91
C LYS A 110 1.30 12.92 7.00
N PHE A 111 0.81 11.70 6.81
CA PHE A 111 -0.63 11.46 6.63
C PHE A 111 -1.37 11.04 7.90
N LEU A 112 -0.68 10.38 8.84
CA LEU A 112 -1.21 9.96 10.13
C LEU A 112 -0.91 10.99 11.24
N GLY A 113 0.20 11.72 11.14
CA GLY A 113 0.65 12.69 12.16
C GLY A 113 1.32 12.05 13.38
N GLN A 114 1.50 10.73 13.36
CA GLN A 114 2.20 9.98 14.39
C GLN A 114 2.72 8.66 13.81
N PRO A 115 3.82 8.10 14.33
CA PRO A 115 4.27 6.77 13.98
C PRO A 115 3.31 5.71 14.53
N LEU A 116 3.30 4.54 13.89
CA LEU A 116 2.60 3.38 14.42
C LEU A 116 3.37 2.77 15.59
N THR A 117 2.65 2.25 16.58
CA THR A 117 3.24 1.39 17.60
C THR A 117 3.70 0.06 17.00
N ALA A 118 4.55 -0.67 17.73
CA ALA A 118 4.98 -2.01 17.32
C ALA A 118 3.81 -3.00 17.18
N GLU A 119 2.77 -2.84 17.99
CA GLU A 119 1.57 -3.67 17.92
C GLU A 119 0.72 -3.35 16.69
N GLU A 120 0.49 -2.07 16.40
CA GLU A 120 -0.24 -1.63 15.20
C GLU A 120 0.52 -2.03 13.92
N THR A 121 1.84 -1.91 13.93
CA THR A 121 2.70 -2.33 12.81
C THR A 121 2.57 -3.82 12.54
N ARG A 122 2.59 -4.65 13.60
CA ARG A 122 2.38 -6.10 13.48
C ARG A 122 0.98 -6.41 12.96
N LEU A 123 -0.05 -5.75 13.48
CA LEU A 123 -1.43 -5.93 13.04
C LEU A 123 -1.62 -5.63 11.54
N LEU A 124 -1.06 -4.53 11.03
CA LEU A 124 -1.12 -4.22 9.60
C LEU A 124 -0.37 -5.23 8.74
N LYS A 125 0.79 -5.67 9.23
CA LYS A 125 1.58 -6.71 8.56
C LYS A 125 0.85 -8.05 8.53
N ASP A 126 0.04 -8.35 9.54
CA ASP A 126 -0.80 -9.55 9.57
C ASP A 126 -1.94 -9.46 8.54
N ILE A 127 -2.54 -8.27 8.35
CA ILE A 127 -3.54 -8.02 7.30
C ILE A 127 -2.91 -8.18 5.90
N ASP A 128 -1.76 -7.54 5.66
CA ASP A 128 -1.04 -7.63 4.38
C ASP A 128 -0.62 -9.08 4.07
N ASN A 129 -0.01 -9.79 5.04
CA ASN A 129 0.36 -11.20 4.86
C ASN A 129 -0.86 -12.10 4.62
N ALA A 130 -2.01 -11.79 5.22
CA ALA A 130 -3.23 -12.53 4.96
C ALA A 130 -3.60 -12.44 3.48
N PHE A 131 -3.64 -11.23 2.90
CA PHE A 131 -3.95 -11.07 1.48
C PHE A 131 -2.84 -11.56 0.55
N LEU A 132 -1.57 -11.49 0.96
CA LEU A 132 -0.49 -12.14 0.21
C LEU A 132 -0.73 -13.65 0.05
N TRP A 133 -1.25 -14.34 1.08
CA TRP A 133 -1.60 -15.76 0.95
C TRP A 133 -2.67 -15.99 -0.13
N TYR A 134 -3.70 -15.13 -0.17
CA TYR A 134 -4.74 -15.21 -1.20
C TYR A 134 -4.15 -14.90 -2.59
N ASP A 135 -3.31 -13.86 -2.71
CA ASP A 135 -2.68 -13.49 -3.98
C ASP A 135 -1.85 -14.64 -4.54
N LEU A 136 -1.00 -15.25 -3.70
CA LEU A 136 -0.22 -16.43 -4.07
C LEU A 136 -1.14 -17.57 -4.57
N THR A 137 -2.21 -17.85 -3.84
CA THR A 137 -3.12 -18.95 -4.15
C THR A 137 -3.92 -18.73 -5.44
N TYR A 138 -4.50 -17.54 -5.61
CA TYR A 138 -5.50 -17.29 -6.65
C TYR A 138 -4.95 -16.54 -7.86
N LEU A 139 -4.04 -15.59 -7.65
CA LEU A 139 -3.44 -14.85 -8.75
C LEU A 139 -2.24 -15.58 -9.35
N LEU A 140 -1.45 -16.28 -8.52
CA LEU A 140 -0.21 -16.96 -8.95
C LEU A 140 -0.35 -18.48 -9.06
N GLN A 141 -1.50 -19.05 -8.69
CA GLN A 141 -1.75 -20.51 -8.66
C GLN A 141 -0.71 -21.29 -7.84
N ASP A 142 -0.11 -20.61 -6.86
CA ASP A 142 0.85 -21.19 -5.94
C ASP A 142 0.14 -21.91 -4.78
N LYS A 143 0.90 -22.64 -3.97
CA LYS A 143 0.40 -23.35 -2.79
C LYS A 143 1.23 -22.95 -1.58
N PRO A 144 0.83 -21.88 -0.87
CA PRO A 144 1.52 -21.51 0.36
C PRO A 144 1.47 -22.65 1.40
N ASP A 145 2.58 -22.88 2.10
CA ASP A 145 2.68 -23.96 3.09
C ASP A 145 1.82 -23.73 4.34
N SER A 146 1.37 -22.49 4.57
CA SER A 146 0.53 -22.12 5.69
C SER A 146 -0.97 -22.34 5.42
N ALA A 147 -1.73 -22.53 6.50
CA ALA A 147 -3.19 -22.60 6.41
C ALA A 147 -3.79 -21.29 5.91
N GLN A 148 -4.96 -21.39 5.26
CA GLN A 148 -5.71 -20.23 4.78
C GLN A 148 -6.03 -19.27 5.93
N PRO A 149 -5.61 -17.99 5.83
CA PRO A 149 -5.89 -17.01 6.87
C PRO A 149 -7.37 -16.62 6.87
N GLN A 150 -7.90 -16.40 8.07
CA GLN A 150 -9.24 -15.87 8.27
C GLN A 150 -9.25 -14.37 8.00
N VAL A 151 -10.18 -13.93 7.16
CA VAL A 151 -10.42 -12.52 6.82
C VAL A 151 -11.91 -12.23 6.91
N HIS A 152 -12.27 -10.99 7.22
CA HIS A 152 -13.67 -10.55 7.23
C HIS A 152 -14.18 -10.18 5.84
N CYS A 153 -13.30 -9.75 4.94
CA CYS A 153 -13.63 -9.55 3.54
C CYS A 153 -12.71 -10.36 2.62
N LEU A 154 -13.30 -11.20 1.77
CA LEU A 154 -12.57 -11.92 0.74
C LEU A 154 -12.10 -10.95 -0.36
N PRO A 155 -10.93 -11.20 -0.97
CA PRO A 155 -10.47 -10.40 -2.10
C PRO A 155 -11.33 -10.62 -3.35
N ASN A 156 -11.54 -9.55 -4.12
CA ASN A 156 -12.11 -9.64 -5.47
C ASN A 156 -11.01 -9.36 -6.51
N TYR A 157 -10.68 -10.39 -7.29
CA TYR A 157 -9.63 -10.35 -8.32
C TYR A 157 -10.15 -9.96 -9.72
N GLU A 158 -11.39 -9.52 -9.83
CA GLU A 158 -11.89 -8.91 -11.07
C GLU A 158 -11.03 -7.68 -11.44
N PRO A 159 -10.58 -7.56 -12.71
CA PRO A 159 -9.91 -6.37 -13.18
C PRO A 159 -10.83 -5.16 -13.02
N ARG A 160 -10.26 -4.07 -12.53
CA ARG A 160 -10.98 -2.80 -12.39
C ARG A 160 -10.33 -1.73 -13.27
N PRO A 161 -11.12 -0.83 -13.87
CA PRO A 161 -10.56 0.35 -14.54
C PRO A 161 -9.65 1.12 -13.58
N PHE A 162 -8.48 1.54 -14.04
CA PHE A 162 -7.50 2.23 -13.21
C PHE A 162 -8.08 3.49 -12.56
N ALA A 163 -8.88 4.26 -13.31
CA ALA A 163 -9.57 5.44 -12.82
C ALA A 163 -10.54 5.14 -11.66
N ASP A 164 -11.20 3.98 -11.66
CA ASP A 164 -12.12 3.60 -10.58
C ASP A 164 -11.36 3.25 -9.30
N VAL A 165 -10.21 2.57 -9.45
CA VAL A 165 -9.31 2.25 -8.33
C VAL A 165 -8.72 3.52 -7.73
N GLU A 166 -8.22 4.43 -8.57
CA GLU A 166 -7.70 5.74 -8.17
C GLU A 166 -8.77 6.55 -7.41
N ALA A 167 -9.99 6.65 -7.96
CA ALA A 167 -11.09 7.38 -7.36
C ALA A 167 -11.52 6.79 -6.01
N GLU A 168 -11.63 5.45 -5.90
CA GLU A 168 -11.97 4.79 -4.63
C GLU A 168 -10.85 4.96 -3.59
N TYR A 169 -9.59 4.89 -4.00
CA TYR A 169 -8.44 5.12 -3.13
C TYR A 169 -8.49 6.52 -2.50
N LEU A 170 -8.68 7.54 -3.33
CA LEU A 170 -8.84 8.93 -2.88
C LEU A 170 -10.08 9.12 -2.01
N GLN A 171 -11.20 8.47 -2.34
CA GLN A 171 -12.41 8.51 -1.51
C GLN A 171 -12.17 7.86 -0.13
N CYS A 172 -11.49 6.72 -0.09
CA CYS A 172 -11.16 6.03 1.15
C CYS A 172 -10.24 6.90 2.03
N TYR A 173 -9.23 7.53 1.42
CA TYR A 173 -8.36 8.49 2.09
C TYR A 173 -9.16 9.63 2.74
N ARG A 174 -10.04 10.31 1.97
CA ARG A 174 -10.85 11.42 2.47
C ARG A 174 -11.74 11.01 3.65
N LYS A 175 -12.42 9.86 3.55
CA LYS A 175 -13.26 9.32 4.65
C LYS A 175 -12.46 9.06 5.93
N CYS A 176 -11.22 8.60 5.81
CA CYS A 176 -10.36 8.41 6.98
C CYS A 176 -9.91 9.74 7.61
N GLN A 177 -9.76 10.81 6.81
CA GLN A 177 -9.41 12.14 7.30
C GLN A 177 -10.60 12.86 7.96
N GLU A 178 -11.83 12.65 7.51
CA GLU A 178 -13.05 13.22 8.11
C GLU A 178 -13.28 12.77 9.57
N GLY A 179 -12.71 11.62 9.96
CA GLY A 179 -12.70 11.15 11.34
C GLY A 179 -11.70 11.86 12.27
N LYS A 180 -10.84 12.74 11.74
CA LYS A 180 -9.98 13.60 12.56
C LYS A 180 -10.80 14.78 13.07
N SER A 181 -11.38 14.64 14.26
CA SER A 181 -11.88 15.80 14.99
C SER A 181 -10.68 16.70 15.28
N TRP A 182 -10.58 17.83 14.56
CA TRP A 182 -9.63 18.88 14.88
C TRP A 182 -10.03 19.45 16.25
N ILE A 183 -9.18 19.24 17.26
CA ILE A 183 -9.24 19.96 18.53
C ILE A 183 -8.50 21.28 18.34
#